data_AF-A0AA38F7Q4-F1
#
_entry.id   AF-A0AA38F7Q4-F1
#
_cell.length_a   1.000
_cell.length_b   1.000
_cell.length_c   1.000
_cell.angle_alpha   90.00
_cell.angle_beta   90.00
_cell.angle_gamma   90.00
#
_symmetry.space_group_name_H-M   'P 1'
#
loop_
_entity.id
_entity.type
_entity.pdbx_description
1 polymer ?
#
loop_
_entity_poly.entity_id
_entity_poly.type
_entity_poly.pdbx_seq_one_letter_code
_entity_poly.pdbx_strand_id
1 'polypeptide(L)'
;NPHKFANAHRVFGAGNIIKMLKDLPNDVRADTISSMVYEAKVEARLRDPVYGCAGTVCHLQHQISKLQIQLATAQADILKLHLDQANLVSLVSQLYTSGEESEPFPSSESDPQDNDNDNSANHNNDLFSEDSDPMILWEPLWP
;
A
#
# COMPACT_ATOMS: atom_id res chain seq x y z
N ASN A 1 19.47 21.84 -35.70
CA ASN A 1 19.04 22.29 -34.34
C ASN A 1 20.13 21.87 -33.35
N PRO A 2 21.04 22.78 -32.95
CA PRO A 2 22.30 22.44 -32.28
C PRO A 2 22.12 21.74 -30.92
N HIS A 3 21.09 22.09 -30.14
CA HIS A 3 20.80 21.43 -28.86
C HIS A 3 20.36 19.97 -29.00
N LYS A 4 19.56 19.65 -30.03
CA LYS A 4 19.12 18.27 -30.31
C LYS A 4 20.32 17.38 -30.66
N PHE A 5 21.24 17.92 -31.47
CA PHE A 5 22.46 17.23 -31.85
C PHE A 5 23.41 17.09 -30.66
N ALA A 6 23.62 18.13 -29.85
CA ALA A 6 24.50 18.08 -28.68
C ALA A 6 24.05 17.01 -27.66
N ASN A 7 22.75 16.88 -27.42
CA ASN A 7 22.20 15.87 -26.52
C ASN A 7 22.40 14.45 -27.08
N ALA A 8 21.98 14.20 -28.32
CA ALA A 8 22.15 12.91 -28.97
C ALA A 8 23.64 12.53 -29.07
N HIS A 9 24.49 13.49 -29.45
CA HIS A 9 25.94 13.33 -29.51
C HIS A 9 26.55 12.97 -28.15
N ARG A 10 26.04 13.54 -27.05
CA ARG A 10 26.54 13.25 -25.71
C ARG A 10 26.16 11.86 -25.21
N VAL A 11 24.99 11.37 -25.58
CA VAL A 11 24.46 10.07 -25.13
C VAL A 11 24.97 8.92 -26.01
N PHE A 12 24.86 9.08 -27.33
CA PHE A 12 25.18 8.03 -28.29
C PHE A 12 26.58 8.19 -28.90
N GLY A 13 27.09 9.41 -29.01
CA GLY A 13 28.35 9.71 -29.72
C GLY A 13 28.16 9.81 -31.24
N ALA A 14 28.85 10.75 -31.90
CA ALA A 14 28.74 10.94 -33.36
C ALA A 14 28.97 9.65 -34.15
N GLY A 15 29.97 8.86 -33.77
CA GLY A 15 30.33 7.62 -34.46
C GLY A 15 29.24 6.55 -34.41
N ASN A 16 28.62 6.36 -33.25
CA ASN A 16 27.55 5.36 -33.11
C ASN A 16 26.27 5.82 -33.79
N ILE A 17 25.94 7.12 -33.73
CA ILE A 17 24.79 7.67 -34.46
C ILE A 17 24.96 7.40 -35.96
N ILE A 18 26.14 7.69 -36.52
CA ILE A 18 26.42 7.43 -37.93
C ILE A 18 26.34 5.93 -38.23
N LYS A 19 26.84 5.06 -37.35
CA LYS A 19 26.78 3.60 -37.51
C LYS A 19 25.33 3.10 -37.53
N MET A 20 24.53 3.47 -36.53
CA MET A 20 23.12 3.07 -36.42
C MET A 20 22.29 3.57 -37.62
N LEU A 21 22.55 4.77 -38.10
CA LEU A 21 21.85 5.30 -39.29
C LEU A 21 22.30 4.65 -40.59
N LYS A 22 23.56 4.20 -40.70
CA LYS A 22 24.06 3.51 -41.89
C LYS A 22 23.38 2.16 -42.10
N ASP A 23 23.05 1.46 -41.02
CA ASP A 23 22.44 0.13 -41.06
C ASP A 23 20.93 0.17 -41.34
N LEU A 24 20.34 1.38 -41.45
CA LEU A 24 18.90 1.59 -41.64
C LEU A 24 18.56 2.06 -43.07
N PRO A 25 17.40 1.63 -43.62
CA PRO A 25 16.82 2.20 -44.84
C PRO A 25 16.58 3.71 -44.71
N ASN A 26 16.68 4.47 -45.80
CA ASN A 26 16.56 5.94 -45.76
C ASN A 26 15.22 6.41 -45.18
N ASP A 27 14.15 5.66 -45.42
CA ASP A 27 12.78 6.02 -45.05
C ASP A 27 12.57 6.08 -43.53
N VAL A 28 13.33 5.30 -42.76
CA VAL A 28 13.20 5.22 -41.28
C VAL A 28 14.26 6.03 -40.54
N ARG A 29 15.27 6.57 -41.24
CA ARG A 29 16.35 7.34 -40.61
C ARG A 29 15.84 8.60 -39.91
N ALA A 30 14.89 9.30 -40.52
CA ALA A 30 14.33 10.53 -39.94
C ALA A 30 13.54 10.25 -38.64
N ASP A 31 12.79 9.16 -38.63
CA ASP A 31 12.04 8.71 -37.46
C ASP A 31 12.98 8.22 -36.36
N THR A 32 13.99 7.42 -36.73
CA THR A 32 15.03 6.94 -35.80
C THR A 32 15.77 8.10 -35.14
N ILE A 33 16.17 9.12 -35.89
CA ILE A 33 16.80 10.33 -35.31
C ILE A 33 15.86 11.02 -34.33
N SER A 34 14.56 11.05 -34.63
CA SER A 34 13.57 11.66 -33.74
C SER A 34 13.47 10.88 -32.42
N SER A 35 13.47 9.55 -32.48
CA SER A 35 13.51 8.68 -31.30
C SER A 35 14.82 8.85 -30.51
N MET A 36 15.98 8.84 -31.17
CA MET A 36 17.27 9.06 -30.52
C MET A 36 17.37 10.44 -29.85
N VAL A 37 16.77 11.49 -30.44
CA VAL A 37 16.75 12.83 -29.84
C VAL A 37 15.79 12.88 -28.65
N TYR A 38 14.65 12.19 -28.72
CA TYR A 38 13.70 12.08 -27.61
C TYR A 38 14.33 11.34 -26.43
N GLU A 39 14.91 10.17 -26.70
CA GLU A 39 15.66 9.40 -25.71
C GLU A 39 16.84 10.20 -25.19
N ALA A 40 17.66 10.83 -26.03
CA ALA A 40 18.76 11.65 -25.54
C ALA A 40 18.32 12.89 -24.74
N LYS A 41 17.08 13.35 -24.90
CA LYS A 41 16.50 14.44 -24.11
C LYS A 41 16.00 13.93 -22.75
N VAL A 42 15.49 12.70 -22.70
CA VAL A 42 14.96 12.03 -21.50
C VAL A 42 16.09 11.36 -20.69
N GLU A 43 16.96 10.63 -21.37
CA GLU A 43 18.22 10.04 -20.89
C GLU A 43 19.40 11.02 -20.85
N ALA A 44 19.19 12.30 -21.18
CA ALA A 44 20.15 13.32 -20.78
C ALA A 44 20.26 13.21 -19.27
N ARG A 45 21.36 12.59 -18.83
CA ARG A 45 21.92 12.37 -17.50
C ARG A 45 22.04 13.64 -16.63
N LEU A 46 21.17 14.63 -16.84
CA LEU A 46 21.06 15.86 -16.10
C LEU A 46 20.64 15.62 -14.66
N ARG A 47 19.90 14.54 -14.39
CA ARG A 47 19.38 14.22 -13.06
C ARG A 47 20.34 13.37 -12.22
N ASP A 48 21.12 12.51 -12.88
CA ASP A 48 22.19 11.71 -12.24
C ASP A 48 23.18 11.15 -13.29
N PRO A 49 24.39 11.71 -13.43
CA PRO A 49 25.39 11.24 -14.37
C PRO A 49 26.06 9.91 -13.99
N VAL A 50 25.88 9.46 -12.75
CA VAL A 50 26.49 8.23 -12.22
C VAL A 50 25.49 7.07 -12.25
N TYR A 51 24.23 7.30 -11.83
CA TYR A 51 23.24 6.22 -11.68
C TYR A 51 22.04 6.28 -12.62
N GLY A 52 21.80 7.38 -13.37
CA GLY A 52 20.76 7.45 -14.41
C GLY A 52 19.38 6.92 -13.98
N CYS A 53 18.84 5.94 -14.71
CA CYS A 53 17.57 5.28 -14.40
C CYS A 53 17.64 4.43 -13.13
N ALA A 54 18.79 3.83 -12.79
CA ALA A 54 18.97 3.05 -11.57
C ALA A 54 18.82 3.92 -10.30
N GLY A 55 19.28 5.17 -10.34
CA GLY A 55 19.04 6.14 -9.27
C GLY A 55 17.55 6.47 -9.09
N THR A 56 16.80 6.54 -10.20
CA THR A 56 15.34 6.74 -10.16
C THR A 56 14.63 5.53 -9.57
N VAL A 57 15.03 4.32 -9.95
CA VAL A 57 14.49 3.06 -9.40
C VAL A 57 14.77 2.97 -7.90
N CYS A 58 16.00 3.20 -7.46
CA CYS A 58 16.38 3.20 -6.05
C CYS A 58 15.58 4.22 -5.23
N HIS A 59 15.39 5.42 -5.77
CA HIS A 59 14.58 6.45 -5.12
C HIS A 59 13.11 6.02 -4.94
N LEU A 60 12.52 5.41 -5.97
CA LEU A 60 11.15 4.90 -5.88
C LEU A 60 11.05 3.75 -4.89
N GLN A 61 12.01 2.82 -4.88
CA GLN A 61 12.09 1.75 -3.89
C GLN A 61 12.17 2.29 -2.46
N HIS A 62 12.99 3.32 -2.22
CA HIS A 62 13.07 3.97 -0.91
C HIS A 62 11.74 4.60 -0.49
N GLN A 63 11.01 5.23 -1.42
CA GLN A 63 9.69 5.78 -1.14
C GLN A 63 8.68 4.68 -0.77
N ILE A 64 8.70 3.55 -1.48
CA ILE A 64 7.86 2.38 -1.16
C ILE A 64 8.17 1.89 0.26
N SER A 65 9.45 1.66 0.59
CA SER A 65 9.83 1.20 1.92
C SER A 65 9.43 2.18 3.02
N LYS A 66 9.58 3.49 2.80
CA LYS A 66 9.16 4.51 3.76
C LYS A 66 7.65 4.45 4.01
N LEU A 67 6.85 4.34 2.95
CA LEU A 67 5.39 4.25 3.07
C LEU A 67 4.97 2.95 3.77
N GLN A 68 5.63 1.83 3.49
CA GLN A 68 5.39 0.55 4.16
C GLN A 68 5.66 0.64 5.67
N ILE A 69 6.77 1.28 6.07
CA ILE A 69 7.09 1.51 7.49
C ILE A 69 6.00 2.35 8.14
N GLN A 70 5.57 3.44 7.51
CA GLN A 70 4.51 4.31 8.04
C GLN A 70 3.19 3.56 8.22
N LEU A 71 2.83 2.71 7.26
CA LEU A 71 1.64 1.87 7.35
C LEU A 71 1.74 0.89 8.53
N ALA A 72 2.87 0.18 8.64
CA ALA A 72 3.10 -0.76 9.73
C ALA A 72 3.06 -0.08 11.11
N THR A 73 3.62 1.12 11.23
CA THR A 73 3.55 1.93 12.46
C THR A 73 2.11 2.31 12.78
N ALA A 74 1.34 2.83 11.82
CA ALA A 74 -0.05 3.21 12.04
C ALA A 74 -0.92 2.02 12.46
N GLN A 75 -0.72 0.85 11.84
CA GLN A 75 -1.41 -0.39 12.22
C GLN A 75 -1.06 -0.84 13.65
N ALA A 76 0.22 -0.78 14.02
CA ALA A 76 0.66 -1.11 15.37
C ALA A 76 0.04 -0.16 16.42
N ASP A 77 -0.04 1.13 16.12
CA ASP A 77 -0.66 2.13 16.99
C ASP A 77 -2.16 1.86 17.18
N ILE A 78 -2.88 1.51 16.11
CA ILE A 78 -4.30 1.13 16.18
C ILE A 78 -4.49 -0.08 17.09
N LEU A 79 -3.71 -1.15 16.88
CA LEU A 79 -3.80 -2.36 17.70
C LEU A 79 -3.52 -2.08 19.18
N LYS A 80 -2.53 -1.22 19.45
CA LYS A 80 -2.22 -0.78 20.82
C LYS A 80 -3.42 -0.09 21.46
N LEU A 81 -4.06 0.85 20.75
CA LEU A 81 -5.25 1.54 21.26
C LEU A 81 -6.41 0.58 21.52
N HIS A 82 -6.64 -0.41 20.66
CA HIS A 82 -7.66 -1.44 20.89
C HIS A 82 -7.36 -2.30 22.12
N LEU A 83 -6.10 -2.68 22.33
CA LEU A 83 -5.68 -3.44 23.51
C LEU A 83 -5.86 -2.62 24.79
N ASP A 84 -5.43 -1.35 24.77
CA ASP A 84 -5.61 -0.43 25.89
C ASP A 84 -7.11 -0.25 26.22
N GLN A 85 -7.96 -0.10 25.20
CA GLN A 85 -9.41 -0.04 25.36
C GLN A 85 -9.99 -1.33 25.99
N ALA A 86 -9.61 -2.50 25.48
CA ALA A 86 -10.08 -3.79 26.00
C ALA A 86 -9.66 -3.99 27.47
N ASN A 87 -8.42 -3.62 27.82
CA ASN A 87 -7.93 -3.67 29.19
C ASN A 87 -8.73 -2.76 30.12
N LEU A 88 -9.05 -1.54 29.68
CA LEU A 88 -9.88 -0.61 30.46
C LEU A 88 -11.30 -1.15 30.65
N VAL A 89 -11.93 -1.67 29.59
CA VAL A 89 -13.28 -2.27 29.67
C VAL A 89 -13.29 -3.44 30.65
N SER A 90 -12.28 -4.33 30.59
CA SER A 90 -12.16 -5.45 31.53
C SER A 90 -12.03 -4.98 32.98
N LEU A 91 -11.23 -3.95 33.25
CA LEU A 91 -11.07 -3.41 34.60
C LEU A 91 -12.37 -2.79 35.12
N VAL A 92 -13.07 -2.05 34.27
CA VAL A 92 -14.36 -1.43 34.56
C VAL A 92 -15.41 -2.52 34.88
N SER A 93 -15.52 -3.57 34.07
CA SER A 93 -16.43 -4.69 34.35
C SER A 93 -16.15 -5.38 35.69
N GLN A 94 -14.89 -5.60 36.06
CA GLN A 94 -14.54 -6.21 37.36
C GLN A 94 -15.01 -5.37 38.54
N LEU A 95 -14.89 -4.04 38.45
CA LEU A 95 -15.33 -3.13 39.51
C LEU A 95 -16.85 -3.17 39.74
N TYR A 96 -17.64 -3.47 38.70
CA TYR A 96 -19.10 -3.57 38.81
C TYR A 96 -19.59 -4.95 39.29
N THR A 97 -18.74 -6.00 39.23
CA THR A 97 -19.12 -7.35 39.70
C THR A 97 -18.95 -7.56 41.22
N SER A 98 -18.22 -6.68 41.92
CA SER A 98 -18.00 -6.78 43.37
C SER A 98 -18.99 -5.96 44.22
N GLY A 99 -20.10 -5.48 43.64
CA GLY A 99 -20.97 -4.44 44.25
C GLY A 99 -22.36 -4.86 44.75
N GLU A 100 -22.85 -6.08 44.49
CA GLU A 100 -24.24 -6.45 44.86
C GLU A 100 -24.32 -7.86 45.47
N GLU A 101 -24.01 -7.98 46.77
CA GLU A 101 -24.58 -9.03 47.63
C GLU A 101 -25.78 -8.42 48.38
N SER A 102 -26.98 -8.57 47.84
CA SER A 102 -28.22 -8.42 48.60
C SER A 102 -29.24 -9.47 48.14
N GLU A 103 -29.42 -10.48 48.97
CA GLU A 103 -30.48 -11.50 48.98
C GLU A 103 -31.88 -10.90 48.80
N PRO A 104 -32.79 -11.61 48.10
CA PRO A 104 -34.06 -11.93 48.76
C PRO A 104 -34.61 -13.35 48.49
N PHE A 105 -35.03 -14.00 49.58
CA PHE A 105 -35.90 -15.18 49.67
C PHE A 105 -37.34 -14.94 49.11
N PRO A 106 -38.28 -15.92 49.17
CA PRO A 106 -38.60 -16.88 48.13
C PRO A 106 -40.02 -16.70 47.53
N SER A 107 -40.22 -17.41 46.42
CA SER A 107 -41.43 -17.69 45.62
C SER A 107 -42.83 -17.52 46.23
N SER A 108 -43.72 -16.90 45.44
CA SER A 108 -45.16 -17.21 45.38
C SER A 108 -45.63 -17.25 43.92
N GLU A 109 -46.06 -18.44 43.49
CA GLU A 109 -46.67 -18.75 42.20
C GLU A 109 -48.05 -18.09 42.02
N SER A 110 -48.34 -17.62 40.80
CA SER A 110 -49.67 -17.70 40.19
C SER A 110 -49.60 -17.41 38.67
N ASP A 111 -49.58 -18.49 37.90
CA ASP A 111 -50.28 -18.80 36.63
C ASP A 111 -50.31 -17.85 35.40
N PRO A 112 -50.49 -18.43 34.19
CA PRO A 112 -49.90 -17.94 32.94
C PRO A 112 -50.85 -17.07 32.12
N GLN A 113 -50.30 -16.04 31.47
CA GLN A 113 -50.94 -15.40 30.32
C GLN A 113 -50.03 -15.52 29.10
N ASP A 114 -50.53 -16.28 28.14
CA ASP A 114 -50.06 -16.34 26.76
C ASP A 114 -49.82 -14.94 26.22
N ASN A 115 -48.56 -14.68 25.87
CA ASN A 115 -48.22 -13.56 25.02
C ASN A 115 -47.21 -14.10 24.02
N ASP A 116 -47.73 -14.60 22.89
CA ASP A 116 -46.97 -14.97 21.71
C ASP A 116 -46.29 -13.70 21.16
N ASN A 117 -45.18 -13.33 21.78
CA ASN A 117 -44.24 -12.36 21.26
C ASN A 117 -43.29 -13.11 20.33
N ASP A 118 -43.64 -13.09 19.05
CA ASP A 118 -42.89 -13.67 17.95
C ASP A 118 -41.54 -12.93 17.80
N ASN A 119 -40.57 -13.36 18.61
CA ASN A 119 -39.22 -12.81 18.66
C ASN A 119 -38.37 -13.49 17.58
N SER A 120 -38.54 -13.06 16.33
CA SER A 120 -37.71 -13.55 15.24
C SER A 120 -36.48 -12.65 15.05
N ALA A 121 -35.36 -13.21 15.51
CA ALA A 121 -34.01 -12.96 15.05
C ALA A 121 -33.44 -11.55 15.27
N ASN A 122 -33.02 -11.34 16.51
CA ASN A 122 -31.71 -10.77 16.82
C ASN A 122 -30.64 -11.27 15.83
N HIS A 123 -30.31 -10.49 14.81
CA HIS A 123 -29.02 -10.60 14.12
C HIS A 123 -28.15 -9.46 14.62
N ASN A 124 -27.24 -9.83 15.51
CA ASN A 124 -26.12 -9.04 15.92
C ASN A 124 -25.32 -8.60 14.70
N ASN A 125 -24.66 -7.46 14.87
CA ASN A 125 -23.59 -6.98 14.02
C ASN A 125 -22.54 -8.07 13.73
N ASP A 126 -22.55 -8.61 12.51
CA ASP A 126 -21.36 -9.22 11.87
C ASP A 126 -20.59 -8.04 11.23
N LEU A 127 -19.54 -7.46 11.81
CA LEU A 127 -18.28 -8.01 12.28
C LEU A 127 -17.68 -9.03 11.31
N PHE A 128 -16.73 -8.53 10.51
CA PHE A 128 -15.66 -9.27 9.87
C PHE A 128 -16.09 -10.37 8.88
N SER A 129 -16.36 -9.97 7.63
CA SER A 129 -15.90 -10.80 6.52
C SER A 129 -14.38 -10.65 6.42
N GLU A 130 -13.68 -11.56 7.09
CA GLU A 130 -12.32 -11.98 6.73
C GLU A 130 -12.29 -12.37 5.25
N ASP A 131 -11.91 -11.41 4.42
CA ASP A 131 -11.21 -11.62 3.15
C ASP A 131 -10.24 -10.45 2.96
N SER A 132 -9.44 -10.23 3.99
CA SER A 132 -8.17 -9.54 3.85
C SER A 132 -7.12 -10.60 4.07
N ASP A 133 -6.73 -11.25 2.98
CA ASP A 133 -5.50 -12.03 2.93
C ASP A 133 -4.35 -11.00 2.90
N PRO A 134 -3.75 -10.59 4.04
CA PRO A 134 -2.78 -9.50 4.07
C PRO A 134 -1.37 -10.05 3.84
N MET A 135 -1.26 -11.21 3.18
CA MET A 135 -0.04 -11.98 3.06
C MET A 135 0.06 -12.69 1.71
N ILE A 136 -0.53 -12.14 0.64
CA ILE A 136 -0.03 -12.42 -0.71
C ILE A 136 1.29 -11.65 -0.87
N LEU A 137 2.33 -12.24 -0.29
CA LEU A 137 3.53 -12.68 -0.99
C LEU A 137 3.92 -11.81 -2.19
N TRP A 138 4.20 -10.53 -1.96
CA TRP A 138 5.05 -9.78 -2.87
C TRP A 138 6.49 -10.25 -2.64
N GLU A 139 6.77 -11.51 -2.99
CA GLU A 139 8.15 -11.97 -3.05
C GLU A 139 8.83 -11.20 -4.21
N PRO A 140 9.92 -10.47 -3.95
CA PRO A 140 10.69 -9.89 -5.03
C PRO A 140 11.34 -11.04 -5.80
N LEU A 141 10.74 -11.39 -6.94
CA LEU A 141 11.30 -12.33 -7.92
C LEU A 141 12.50 -11.70 -8.63
N TRP A 142 13.59 -11.48 -7.91
CA TRP A 142 14.88 -11.12 -8.49
C TRP A 142 15.98 -11.88 -7.74
N PRO A 143 16.87 -12.60 -8.46
CA PRO A 143 17.89 -13.48 -7.88
C PRO A 143 19.02 -12.74 -7.15
#